data_AF-A0A7C6SSU0-F1
#
_entry.id   AF-A0A7C6SSU0-F1
#
_cell.length_a   1.000
_cell.length_b   1.000
_cell.length_c   1.000
_cell.angle_alpha   90.00
_cell.angle_beta   90.00
_cell.angle_gamma   90.00
#
_symmetry.space_group_name_H-M   'P 1'
#
loop_
_entity.id
_entity.type
_entity.pdbx_description
1 polymer ?
#
loop_
_entity_poly.entity_id
_entity_poly.type
_entity_poly.pdbx_seq_one_letter_code
_entity_poly.pdbx_strand_id
1 'polypeptide(L)'
;MRLRTIKYFFKESFISLFRNRWMSIASIGAVASSLIILGSFLLLSVNFDFILKDVESQVEITAYLEDSLDSSQIASLNKQLTATNGVSEVKFISKEEAIEEFKEQVGEELLEGIENPLPNSFRIKVNDPHEVAKVAEQIEKFPGMDEVQYGKGVVEKLFNIVYWVRLVGLAIMAVFAAVSVFIISNTIRLTVFARRREINIMKYIGATDWFVRWPFLIEGMVLGLIGSSIAIGVLGVAYNYLYTTIKLNLPMISLLPIEWFYDYALAFLGIGMFIGAFGSSFSIKRFLNV
;
A
#
# COMPACT_ATOMS: atom_id res chain seq x y z
N MET A 1 -1.01 2.85 -40.02
CA MET A 1 -0.81 4.32 -40.07
C MET A 1 0.57 4.60 -40.68
N ARG A 2 0.73 5.59 -41.57
CA ARG A 2 2.06 5.93 -42.12
C ARG A 2 2.89 6.67 -41.05
N LEU A 3 4.20 6.40 -40.95
CA LEU A 3 5.13 7.06 -40.01
C LEU A 3 5.05 8.59 -40.02
N ARG A 4 4.79 9.19 -41.19
CA ARG A 4 4.63 10.64 -41.36
C ARG A 4 3.45 11.21 -40.57
N THR A 5 2.35 10.47 -40.47
CA THR A 5 1.14 10.88 -39.73
C THR A 5 1.36 10.86 -38.23
N ILE A 6 2.08 9.86 -37.72
CA ILE A 6 2.44 9.76 -36.30
C ILE A 6 3.35 10.93 -35.92
N LYS A 7 4.41 11.19 -36.71
CA LYS A 7 5.32 12.32 -36.48
C LYS A 7 4.61 13.67 -36.49
N TYR A 8 3.61 13.83 -37.35
CA TYR A 8 2.77 15.02 -37.39
C TYR A 8 2.01 15.22 -36.08
N PHE A 9 1.31 14.20 -35.57
CA PHE A 9 0.55 14.33 -34.32
C PHE A 9 1.44 14.60 -33.10
N PHE A 10 2.59 13.94 -32.98
CA PHE A 10 3.53 14.21 -31.88
C PHE A 10 4.05 15.65 -31.92
N LYS A 11 4.46 16.13 -33.10
CA LYS A 11 4.93 17.51 -33.29
C LYS A 11 3.85 18.51 -32.91
N GLU A 12 2.63 18.28 -33.37
CA GLU A 12 1.51 19.19 -33.15
C GLU A 12 1.05 19.23 -31.69
N SER A 13 1.08 18.09 -31.00
CA SER A 13 0.82 17.98 -29.55
C SER A 13 1.87 18.74 -28.74
N PHE A 14 3.16 18.58 -29.07
CA PHE A 14 4.23 19.32 -28.38
C PHE A 14 4.10 20.83 -28.58
N ILE A 15 3.78 21.28 -29.80
CA ILE A 15 3.59 22.70 -30.08
C ILE A 15 2.39 23.26 -29.29
N SER A 16 1.29 22.51 -29.13
CA SER A 16 0.14 22.98 -28.36
C SER A 16 0.46 23.15 -26.87
N LEU A 17 1.21 22.22 -26.28
CA LEU A 17 1.68 22.30 -24.89
C LEU A 17 2.49 23.57 -24.65
N PHE A 18 3.41 23.90 -25.55
CA PHE A 18 4.25 25.10 -25.45
C PHE A 18 3.50 26.41 -25.70
N ARG A 19 2.35 26.35 -26.36
CA ARG A 19 1.50 27.54 -26.58
C ARG A 19 0.55 27.79 -25.40
N ASN A 20 0.18 26.74 -24.67
CA ASN A 20 -0.73 26.81 -23.50
C ASN A 20 -0.01 26.42 -22.19
N ARG A 21 1.13 27.05 -21.90
CA ARG A 21 2.06 26.63 -20.84
C ARG A 21 1.44 26.64 -19.45
N TRP A 22 0.69 27.67 -19.08
CA TRP A 22 0.10 27.78 -17.74
C TRP A 22 -0.88 26.64 -17.43
N MET A 23 -1.77 26.32 -18.36
CA MET A 23 -2.72 25.21 -18.18
C MET A 23 -2.03 23.85 -18.26
N SER A 24 -0.98 23.72 -19.09
CA SER A 24 -0.17 22.50 -19.16
C SER A 24 0.56 22.24 -17.84
N ILE A 25 1.17 23.27 -17.25
CA ILE A 25 1.82 23.18 -15.92
C ILE A 25 0.80 22.81 -14.85
N ALA A 26 -0.38 23.45 -14.84
CA ALA A 26 -1.44 23.12 -13.88
C ALA A 26 -1.90 21.66 -14.01
N SER A 27 -2.00 21.15 -15.25
CA SER A 27 -2.39 19.75 -15.51
C SER A 27 -1.30 18.77 -15.11
N ILE A 28 -0.03 19.08 -15.41
CA ILE A 28 1.12 18.28 -14.96
C ILE A 28 1.17 18.24 -13.43
N GLY A 29 0.99 19.38 -12.77
CA GLY A 29 0.95 19.47 -11.31
C GLY A 29 -0.20 18.66 -10.70
N ALA A 30 -1.40 18.73 -11.27
CA ALA A 30 -2.54 17.94 -10.82
C ALA A 30 -2.29 16.43 -10.91
N VAL A 31 -1.76 15.96 -12.06
CA VAL A 31 -1.40 14.56 -12.26
C VAL A 31 -0.28 14.15 -11.31
N ALA A 32 0.78 14.96 -11.20
CA ALA A 32 1.91 14.70 -10.31
C ALA A 32 1.45 14.58 -8.86
N SER A 33 0.67 15.55 -8.34
CA SER A 33 0.12 15.50 -6.98
C SER A 33 -0.74 14.26 -6.75
N SER A 34 -1.58 13.89 -7.72
CA SER A 34 -2.44 12.71 -7.60
C SER A 34 -1.64 11.42 -7.55
N LEU A 35 -0.59 11.31 -8.36
CA LEU A 35 0.30 10.15 -8.37
C LEU A 35 1.25 10.12 -7.18
N ILE A 36 1.66 11.27 -6.65
CA ILE A 36 2.42 11.36 -5.39
C ILE A 36 1.56 10.82 -4.26
N ILE A 37 0.30 11.25 -4.14
CA ILE A 37 -0.59 10.76 -3.08
C ILE A 37 -0.86 9.27 -3.24
N LEU A 38 -1.18 8.82 -4.45
CA LEU A 38 -1.38 7.40 -4.76
C LEU A 38 -0.13 6.59 -4.43
N GLY A 39 1.05 7.07 -4.82
CA GLY A 39 2.31 6.36 -4.62
C GLY A 39 2.79 6.36 -3.18
N SER A 40 2.64 7.46 -2.45
CA SER A 40 2.88 7.49 -1.01
C SER A 40 1.99 6.49 -0.29
N PHE A 41 0.70 6.42 -0.66
CA PHE A 41 -0.21 5.46 -0.06
C PHE A 41 0.16 4.01 -0.38
N LEU A 42 0.50 3.70 -1.65
CA LEU A 42 0.95 2.36 -2.03
C LEU A 42 2.23 1.96 -1.30
N LEU A 43 3.22 2.86 -1.23
CA LEU A 43 4.46 2.60 -0.50
C LEU A 43 4.22 2.39 0.98
N LEU A 44 3.35 3.21 1.57
CA LEU A 44 2.96 3.05 2.96
C LEU A 44 2.28 1.70 3.16
N SER A 45 1.28 1.33 2.36
CA SER A 45 0.59 0.05 2.47
C SER A 45 1.54 -1.14 2.34
N VAL A 46 2.43 -1.13 1.33
CA VAL A 46 3.38 -2.23 1.10
C VAL A 46 4.40 -2.33 2.23
N ASN A 47 4.89 -1.21 2.76
CA ASN A 47 5.79 -1.23 3.91
C ASN A 47 5.09 -1.65 5.20
N PHE A 48 3.84 -1.23 5.41
CA PHE A 48 3.04 -1.72 6.53
C PHE A 48 2.85 -3.23 6.46
N ASP A 49 2.56 -3.79 5.28
CA ASP A 49 2.42 -5.24 5.12
C ASP A 49 3.73 -5.98 5.40
N PHE A 50 4.85 -5.37 5.04
CA PHE A 50 6.18 -5.91 5.32
C PHE A 50 6.50 -5.89 6.82
N ILE A 51 6.25 -4.76 7.51
CA ILE A 51 6.41 -4.63 8.97
C ILE A 51 5.45 -5.56 9.70
N LEU A 52 4.19 -5.66 9.24
CA LEU A 52 3.20 -6.54 9.82
C LEU A 52 3.67 -7.98 9.74
N LYS A 53 4.17 -8.48 8.60
CA LYS A 53 4.71 -9.86 8.53
C LYS A 53 5.83 -10.14 9.53
N ASP A 54 6.69 -9.15 9.79
CA ASP A 54 7.78 -9.27 10.75
C ASP A 54 7.22 -9.35 12.19
N VAL A 55 6.27 -8.48 12.52
CA VAL A 55 5.58 -8.49 13.83
C VAL A 55 4.71 -9.74 14.01
N GLU A 56 3.98 -10.15 12.97
CA GLU A 56 3.14 -11.34 12.92
C GLU A 56 3.92 -12.61 13.22
N SER A 57 5.18 -12.70 12.77
CA SER A 57 6.07 -13.82 13.10
C SER A 57 6.40 -13.93 14.59
N GLN A 58 6.20 -12.84 15.35
CA GLN A 58 6.40 -12.75 16.79
C GLN A 58 5.09 -12.78 17.59
N VAL A 59 3.92 -12.73 16.93
CA VAL A 59 2.63 -12.83 17.63
C VAL A 59 2.38 -14.29 17.98
N GLU A 60 2.73 -14.64 19.22
CA GLU A 60 2.48 -15.94 19.81
C GLU A 60 1.31 -15.85 20.81
N ILE A 61 0.53 -16.93 20.90
CA ILE A 61 -0.45 -17.13 21.97
C ILE A 61 0.27 -17.84 23.10
N THR A 62 0.30 -17.25 24.28
CA THR A 62 0.79 -17.87 25.51
C THR A 62 -0.42 -18.39 26.30
N ALA A 63 -0.59 -19.71 26.31
CA ALA A 63 -1.61 -20.39 27.10
C ALA A 63 -1.00 -20.91 28.40
N TYR A 64 -1.31 -20.25 29.52
CA TYR A 64 -0.90 -20.66 30.86
C TYR A 64 -1.75 -21.84 31.36
N LEU A 65 -1.07 -22.77 32.02
CA LEU A 65 -1.63 -24.01 32.51
C LEU A 65 -1.95 -23.90 33.99
N GLU A 66 -3.00 -24.59 34.42
CA GLU A 66 -3.25 -24.79 35.85
C GLU A 66 -2.09 -25.60 36.48
N ASP A 67 -1.63 -25.18 37.66
CA ASP A 67 -0.56 -25.87 38.41
C ASP A 67 -0.92 -27.30 38.84
N SER A 68 -2.21 -27.66 38.77
CA SER A 68 -2.74 -28.97 39.18
C SER A 68 -2.47 -30.09 38.16
N LEU A 69 -1.99 -29.76 36.96
CA LEU A 69 -1.85 -30.70 35.85
C LEU A 69 -0.63 -31.62 35.97
N ASP A 70 -0.84 -32.90 35.70
CA ASP A 70 0.23 -33.90 35.61
C ASP A 70 0.89 -33.94 34.22
N SER A 71 2.06 -34.57 34.13
CA SER A 71 2.83 -34.68 32.88
C SER A 71 2.10 -35.43 31.76
N SER A 72 1.17 -36.34 32.10
CA SER A 72 0.38 -37.08 31.12
C SER A 72 -0.74 -36.21 30.52
N GLN A 73 -1.35 -35.35 31.34
CA GLN A 73 -2.35 -34.36 30.95
C GLN A 73 -1.73 -33.28 30.07
N ILE A 74 -0.53 -32.78 30.43
CA ILE A 74 0.22 -31.82 29.62
C ILE A 74 0.55 -32.43 28.24
N ALA A 75 1.00 -33.69 28.19
CA ALA A 75 1.28 -34.36 26.91
C ALA A 75 0.02 -34.56 26.05
N SER A 76 -1.13 -34.81 26.67
CA SER A 76 -2.43 -34.90 25.98
C SER A 76 -2.85 -33.54 25.41
N LEU A 77 -2.75 -32.47 26.21
CA LEU A 77 -3.02 -31.10 25.80
C LEU A 77 -2.14 -30.67 24.63
N ASN A 78 -0.84 -30.96 24.67
CA ASN A 78 0.07 -30.65 23.58
C ASN A 78 -0.39 -31.27 22.24
N LYS A 79 -0.85 -32.53 22.24
CA LYS A 79 -1.38 -33.19 21.04
C LYS A 79 -2.67 -32.54 20.55
N GLN A 80 -3.57 -32.17 21.46
CA GLN A 80 -4.83 -31.53 21.12
C GLN A 80 -4.62 -30.12 20.54
N LEU A 81 -3.73 -29.33 21.14
CA LEU A 81 -3.35 -28.00 20.65
C LEU A 81 -2.73 -28.10 19.26
N THR A 82 -1.82 -29.05 19.05
CA THR A 82 -1.20 -29.29 17.73
C THR A 82 -2.22 -29.70 16.66
N ALA A 83 -3.31 -30.37 17.04
CA ALA A 83 -4.38 -30.77 16.14
C ALA A 83 -5.44 -29.68 15.90
N THR A 84 -5.34 -28.54 16.57
CA THR A 84 -6.31 -27.43 16.44
C THR A 84 -6.15 -26.75 15.09
N ASN A 85 -7.27 -26.57 14.37
CA ASN A 85 -7.26 -25.85 13.10
C ASN A 85 -6.79 -24.41 13.30
N GLY A 86 -5.83 -23.97 12.48
CA GLY A 86 -5.26 -22.63 12.58
C GLY A 86 -3.97 -22.56 13.38
N VAL A 87 -3.59 -23.61 14.12
CA VAL A 87 -2.29 -23.71 14.81
C VAL A 87 -1.20 -24.18 13.84
N SER A 88 -0.02 -23.56 13.91
CA SER A 88 1.16 -23.90 13.10
C SER A 88 2.25 -24.60 13.91
N GLU A 89 2.49 -24.13 15.13
CA GLU A 89 3.54 -24.63 16.03
C GLU A 89 3.06 -24.54 17.49
N VAL A 90 3.43 -25.54 18.31
CA VAL A 90 3.18 -25.54 19.76
C VAL A 90 4.49 -25.89 20.47
N LYS A 91 4.95 -24.99 21.35
CA LYS A 91 6.12 -25.20 22.20
C LYS A 91 5.67 -25.18 23.67
N PHE A 92 6.00 -26.25 24.40
CA PHE A 92 5.84 -26.28 25.86
C PHE A 92 6.99 -25.53 26.51
N ILE A 93 6.67 -24.67 27.49
CA ILE A 93 7.63 -23.94 28.31
C ILE A 93 7.33 -24.30 29.77
N SER A 94 8.31 -24.91 30.44
CA SER A 94 8.16 -25.20 31.87
C SER A 94 8.30 -23.92 32.69
N LYS A 95 7.80 -23.94 33.93
CA LYS A 95 7.99 -22.84 34.88
C LYS A 95 9.47 -22.49 35.08
N GLU A 96 10.37 -23.46 35.04
CA GLU A 96 11.82 -23.27 35.14
C GLU A 96 12.40 -22.57 33.90
N GLU A 97 11.98 -22.98 32.70
CA GLU A 97 12.40 -22.32 31.44
C GLU A 97 11.83 -20.89 31.35
N ALA A 98 10.57 -20.69 31.80
CA ALA A 98 9.90 -19.40 31.80
C ALA A 98 10.62 -18.35 32.66
N ILE A 99 11.10 -18.74 33.85
CA ILE A 99 11.81 -17.81 34.74
C ILE A 99 13.23 -17.49 34.25
N GLU A 100 13.90 -18.44 33.59
CA GLU A 100 15.21 -18.17 32.96
C GLU A 100 15.07 -17.17 31.81
N GLU A 101 14.10 -17.36 30.90
CA GLU A 101 13.85 -16.40 29.82
C GLU A 101 13.44 -15.01 30.35
N PHE A 102 12.65 -14.96 31.42
CA PHE A 102 12.23 -13.70 32.03
C PHE A 102 13.41 -12.94 32.66
N LYS A 103 14.36 -13.66 33.28
CA LYS A 103 15.61 -13.09 33.81
C LYS A 103 16.48 -12.48 32.72
N GLU A 104 16.58 -13.12 31.55
CA GLU A 104 17.36 -12.57 30.42
C GLU A 104 16.76 -11.26 29.88
N GLN A 105 15.43 -11.12 29.90
CA GLN A 105 14.76 -9.91 29.39
C GLN A 105 14.80 -8.73 30.35
N VAL A 106 14.61 -8.98 31.65
CA VAL A 106 14.42 -7.92 32.65
C VAL A 106 15.71 -7.62 33.42
N GLY A 107 16.67 -8.56 33.43
CA GLY A 107 17.91 -8.49 34.20
C GLY A 107 17.79 -9.20 35.55
N GLU A 108 18.78 -10.02 35.87
CA GLU A 108 18.75 -10.95 37.01
C GLU A 108 18.63 -10.25 38.37
N GLU A 109 19.21 -9.05 38.49
CA GLU A 109 19.23 -8.21 39.69
C GLU A 109 17.83 -7.75 40.15
N LEU A 110 16.86 -7.68 39.23
CA LEU A 110 15.48 -7.27 39.55
C LEU A 110 14.62 -8.42 40.10
N LEU A 111 15.11 -9.65 40.06
CA LEU A 111 14.37 -10.87 40.41
C LEU A 111 14.98 -11.64 41.58
N GLU A 112 16.06 -11.12 42.19
CA GLU A 112 16.66 -11.74 43.37
C GLU A 112 15.69 -11.77 44.57
N GLY A 113 15.44 -12.97 45.12
CA GLY A 113 14.63 -13.16 46.33
C GLY A 113 13.12 -13.34 46.10
N ILE A 114 12.65 -13.40 44.85
CA ILE A 114 11.25 -13.65 44.50
C ILE A 114 11.06 -15.14 44.15
N GLU A 115 10.10 -15.82 44.78
CA GLU A 115 9.69 -17.17 44.36
C GLU A 115 9.05 -17.12 42.97
N ASN A 116 9.36 -18.10 42.12
CA ASN A 116 8.94 -18.12 40.71
C ASN A 116 7.40 -18.02 40.59
N PRO A 117 6.86 -16.88 40.11
CA PRO A 117 5.43 -16.69 40.00
C PRO A 117 4.86 -17.21 38.67
N LEU A 118 5.71 -17.74 37.77
CA LEU A 118 5.33 -18.10 36.41
C LEU A 118 4.86 -19.57 36.34
N PRO A 119 3.62 -19.84 35.88
CA PRO A 119 3.14 -21.20 35.69
C PRO A 119 3.72 -21.82 34.41
N ASN A 120 3.50 -23.13 34.23
CA ASN A 120 3.80 -23.78 32.95
C ASN A 120 2.93 -23.17 31.83
N SER A 121 3.44 -23.11 30.61
CA SER A 121 2.69 -22.54 29.48
C SER A 121 2.97 -23.24 28.15
N PHE A 122 2.05 -23.07 27.21
CA PHE A 122 2.28 -23.36 25.80
C PHE A 122 2.40 -22.05 25.03
N ARG A 123 3.49 -21.90 24.29
CA ARG A 123 3.64 -20.88 23.24
C ARG A 123 3.15 -21.46 21.92
N ILE A 124 2.14 -20.84 21.35
CA ILE A 124 1.39 -21.36 20.21
C ILE A 124 1.46 -20.32 19.08
N LYS A 125 1.98 -20.73 17.93
CA LYS A 125 1.91 -19.93 16.70
C LYS A 125 0.71 -20.35 15.89
N VAL A 126 0.11 -19.38 15.21
CA VAL A 126 -1.00 -19.60 14.28
C VAL A 126 -0.55 -19.43 12.84
N ASN A 127 -1.27 -20.07 11.92
CA ASN A 127 -1.02 -19.98 10.48
C ASN A 127 -1.41 -18.61 9.91
N ASP A 128 -2.49 -18.03 10.44
CA ASP A 128 -2.98 -16.71 10.05
C ASP A 128 -3.06 -15.80 11.29
N PRO A 129 -2.25 -14.73 11.34
CA PRO A 129 -2.28 -13.73 12.40
C PRO A 129 -3.63 -13.02 12.57
N HIS A 130 -4.46 -12.99 11.54
CA HIS A 130 -5.82 -12.45 11.61
C HIS A 130 -6.76 -13.39 12.38
N GLU A 131 -6.41 -14.68 12.53
CA GLU A 131 -7.19 -15.67 13.27
C GLU A 131 -6.73 -15.85 14.74
N VAL A 132 -5.67 -15.16 15.18
CA VAL A 132 -5.10 -15.27 16.55
C VAL A 132 -6.19 -15.19 17.61
N ALA A 133 -7.06 -14.17 17.55
CA ALA A 133 -8.12 -13.97 18.55
C ALA A 133 -9.09 -15.14 18.61
N LYS A 134 -9.49 -15.66 17.44
CA LYS A 134 -10.43 -16.78 17.33
C LYS A 134 -9.79 -18.10 17.82
N VAL A 135 -8.52 -18.32 17.50
CA VAL A 135 -7.78 -19.51 17.96
C VAL A 135 -7.53 -19.43 19.46
N ALA A 136 -7.17 -18.26 20.00
CA ALA A 136 -7.01 -18.05 21.43
C ALA A 136 -8.31 -18.31 22.21
N GLU A 137 -9.45 -17.80 21.74
CA GLU A 137 -10.77 -18.09 22.33
C GLU A 137 -11.17 -19.57 22.27
N GLN A 138 -10.64 -20.32 21.29
CA GLN A 138 -10.84 -21.78 21.24
C GLN A 138 -9.96 -22.47 22.26
N ILE A 139 -8.69 -22.07 22.37
CA ILE A 139 -7.72 -22.63 23.31
C ILE A 139 -8.15 -22.35 24.76
N GLU A 140 -8.66 -21.15 25.06
CA GLU A 140 -9.15 -20.76 26.40
C GLU A 140 -10.27 -21.68 26.94
N LYS A 141 -10.96 -22.40 26.05
CA LYS A 141 -12.03 -23.34 26.42
C LYS A 141 -11.53 -24.75 26.74
N PHE A 142 -10.24 -25.05 26.55
CA PHE A 142 -9.69 -26.35 26.88
C PHE A 142 -9.61 -26.55 28.39
N PRO A 143 -9.96 -27.73 28.92
CA PRO A 143 -9.82 -28.01 30.34
C PRO A 143 -8.35 -28.02 30.77
N GLY A 144 -8.04 -27.35 31.89
CA GLY A 144 -6.68 -27.21 32.41
C GLY A 144 -5.92 -25.97 31.91
N MET A 145 -6.57 -25.09 31.14
CA MET A 145 -6.05 -23.75 30.85
C MET A 145 -6.45 -22.80 31.98
N ASP A 146 -5.48 -22.05 32.50
CA ASP A 146 -5.73 -21.01 33.51
C ASP A 146 -6.01 -19.67 32.83
N GLU A 147 -5.04 -19.15 32.08
CA GLU A 147 -5.15 -17.89 31.35
C GLU A 147 -4.54 -18.01 29.95
N VAL A 148 -5.25 -17.54 28.92
CA VAL A 148 -4.72 -17.47 27.56
C VAL A 148 -4.46 -16.02 27.18
N GLN A 149 -3.18 -15.66 27.15
CA GLN A 149 -2.73 -14.35 26.71
C GLN A 149 -2.28 -14.41 25.26
N TYR A 150 -2.93 -13.61 24.45
CA TYR A 150 -2.38 -13.13 23.19
C TYR A 150 -2.31 -11.60 23.30
N GLY A 151 -1.74 -10.88 22.33
CA GLY A 151 -1.74 -9.40 22.30
C GLY A 151 -3.15 -8.77 22.18
N LYS A 152 -4.08 -9.19 23.04
CA LYS A 152 -5.52 -8.98 23.05
C LYS A 152 -5.81 -7.48 23.12
N GLY A 153 -6.67 -7.02 22.21
CA GLY A 153 -7.00 -5.60 22.06
C GLY A 153 -5.89 -4.73 21.45
N VAL A 154 -4.61 -5.09 21.46
CA VAL A 154 -3.54 -4.34 20.75
C VAL A 154 -3.54 -4.74 19.28
N VAL A 155 -3.52 -6.04 19.00
CA VAL A 155 -3.54 -6.57 17.63
C VAL A 155 -4.82 -6.19 16.89
N GLU A 156 -5.98 -6.32 17.54
CA GLU A 156 -7.29 -5.91 16.98
C GLU A 156 -7.36 -4.39 16.70
N LYS A 157 -6.80 -3.56 17.61
CA LYS A 157 -6.71 -2.11 17.37
C LYS A 157 -5.77 -1.79 16.20
N LEU A 158 -4.64 -2.49 16.10
CA LEU A 158 -3.70 -2.32 14.98
C LEU A 158 -4.37 -2.67 13.65
N PHE A 159 -5.03 -3.82 13.54
CA PHE A 159 -5.75 -4.20 12.32
C PHE A 159 -6.87 -3.21 11.97
N ASN A 160 -7.62 -2.73 12.96
CA ASN A 160 -8.63 -1.69 12.73
C ASN A 160 -8.02 -0.37 12.24
N ILE A 161 -6.90 0.08 12.82
CA ILE A 161 -6.19 1.29 12.38
C ILE A 161 -5.74 1.12 10.93
N VAL A 162 -5.11 0.00 10.59
CA VAL A 162 -4.65 -0.30 9.22
C VAL A 162 -5.82 -0.31 8.24
N TYR A 163 -6.95 -0.92 8.61
CA TYR A 163 -8.16 -0.92 7.80
C TYR A 163 -8.66 0.50 7.50
N TRP A 164 -8.79 1.35 8.53
CA TRP A 164 -9.25 2.72 8.37
C TRP A 164 -8.28 3.57 7.56
N VAL A 165 -6.97 3.43 7.78
CA VAL A 165 -5.93 4.10 6.99
C VAL A 165 -6.05 3.70 5.52
N ARG A 166 -6.25 2.41 5.22
CA ARG A 166 -6.43 1.92 3.86
C ARG A 166 -7.69 2.49 3.20
N LEU A 167 -8.82 2.47 3.92
CA LEU A 167 -10.10 2.96 3.40
C LEU A 167 -10.05 4.46 3.09
N VAL A 168 -9.54 5.27 4.02
CA VAL A 168 -9.37 6.72 3.85
C VAL A 168 -8.38 7.01 2.72
N GLY A 169 -7.26 6.29 2.65
CA GLY A 169 -6.28 6.45 1.59
C GLY A 169 -6.86 6.16 0.20
N LEU A 170 -7.66 5.10 0.04
CA LEU A 170 -8.37 4.80 -1.21
C LEU A 170 -9.39 5.88 -1.57
N ALA A 171 -10.11 6.43 -0.60
CA ALA A 171 -11.05 7.53 -0.84
C ALA A 171 -10.33 8.79 -1.34
N ILE A 172 -9.24 9.18 -0.69
CA ILE A 172 -8.41 10.33 -1.11
C ILE A 172 -7.86 10.10 -2.53
N MET A 173 -7.36 8.90 -2.81
CA MET A 173 -6.85 8.53 -4.13
C MET A 173 -7.91 8.70 -5.23
N ALA A 174 -9.14 8.24 -4.98
CA ALA A 174 -10.25 8.38 -5.92
C ALA A 174 -10.59 9.86 -6.19
N VAL A 175 -10.61 10.69 -5.16
CA VAL A 175 -10.86 12.14 -5.28
C VAL A 175 -9.78 12.82 -6.13
N PHE A 176 -8.50 12.55 -5.85
CA PHE A 176 -7.39 13.15 -6.61
C PHE A 176 -7.34 12.67 -8.06
N ALA A 177 -7.62 11.40 -8.32
CA ALA A 177 -7.76 10.89 -9.68
C ALA A 177 -8.88 11.63 -10.44
N ALA A 178 -10.04 11.85 -9.82
CA ALA A 178 -11.13 12.61 -10.41
C ALA A 178 -10.75 14.08 -10.67
N VAL A 179 -10.05 14.73 -9.74
CA VAL A 179 -9.53 16.11 -9.89
C VAL A 179 -8.56 16.20 -11.07
N SER A 180 -7.63 15.24 -11.21
CA SER A 180 -6.71 15.17 -12.35
C SER A 180 -7.44 15.06 -13.68
N VAL A 181 -8.39 14.12 -13.77
CA VAL A 181 -9.21 13.93 -14.97
C VAL A 181 -9.99 15.21 -15.30
N PHE A 182 -10.53 15.89 -14.29
CA PHE A 182 -11.27 17.14 -14.46
C PHE A 182 -10.37 18.27 -14.99
N ILE A 183 -9.19 18.47 -14.40
CA ILE A 183 -8.24 19.51 -14.83
C ILE A 183 -7.75 19.24 -16.24
N ILE A 184 -7.34 18.00 -16.55
CA ILE A 184 -6.92 17.61 -17.90
C ILE A 184 -8.06 17.84 -18.89
N SER A 185 -9.28 17.44 -18.54
CA SER A 185 -10.46 17.65 -19.39
C SER A 185 -10.66 19.12 -19.72
N ASN A 186 -10.52 20.00 -18.72
CA ASN A 186 -10.66 21.44 -18.91
C ASN A 186 -9.54 22.03 -19.77
N THR A 187 -8.30 21.60 -19.56
CA THR A 187 -7.15 22.00 -20.38
C THR A 187 -7.35 21.63 -21.83
N ILE A 188 -7.73 20.38 -22.12
CA ILE A 188 -8.00 19.93 -23.49
C ILE A 188 -9.17 20.69 -24.11
N ARG A 189 -10.23 20.99 -23.33
CA ARG A 189 -11.36 21.80 -23.81
C ARG A 189 -10.90 23.17 -24.27
N LEU A 190 -10.06 23.85 -23.49
CA LEU A 190 -9.53 25.16 -23.84
C LEU A 190 -8.61 25.08 -25.06
N THR A 191 -7.77 24.05 -25.16
CA THR A 191 -6.91 23.83 -26.34
C THR A 191 -7.75 23.59 -27.60
N VAL A 192 -8.82 22.78 -27.52
CA VAL A 192 -9.76 22.54 -28.63
C VAL A 192 -10.44 23.86 -29.03
N PHE A 193 -10.95 24.63 -28.07
CA PHE A 193 -11.62 25.91 -28.34
C PHE A 193 -10.70 26.93 -29.04
N ALA A 194 -9.43 26.99 -28.61
CA ALA A 194 -8.41 27.83 -29.24
C ALA A 194 -8.10 27.40 -30.68
N ARG A 195 -8.31 26.13 -31.03
CA ARG A 195 -8.02 25.54 -32.35
C ARG A 195 -9.26 25.28 -33.20
N ARG A 196 -10.44 25.73 -32.76
CA ARG A 196 -11.73 25.43 -33.43
C ARG A 196 -11.75 25.75 -34.93
N ARG A 197 -11.07 26.83 -35.35
CA ARG A 197 -11.03 27.24 -36.77
C ARG A 197 -10.25 26.24 -37.62
N GLU A 198 -9.10 25.79 -37.13
CA GLU A 198 -8.28 24.76 -37.80
C GLU A 198 -9.05 23.43 -37.88
N ILE A 199 -9.68 23.03 -36.78
CA ILE A 199 -10.49 21.81 -36.70
C ILE A 199 -11.64 21.84 -37.71
N ASN A 200 -12.36 22.96 -37.80
CA ASN A 200 -13.47 23.11 -38.75
C ASN A 200 -12.99 23.03 -40.20
N ILE A 201 -11.86 23.64 -40.55
CA ILE A 201 -11.27 23.53 -41.89
C ILE A 201 -10.92 22.06 -42.19
N MET A 202 -10.31 21.33 -41.25
CA MET A 202 -10.01 19.91 -41.41
C MET A 202 -11.28 19.08 -41.63
N LYS A 203 -12.35 19.33 -40.86
CA LYS A 203 -13.65 18.67 -41.04
C LYS A 203 -14.25 18.95 -42.43
N TYR A 204 -14.17 20.19 -42.94
CA TYR A 204 -14.69 20.54 -44.27
C TYR A 204 -13.94 19.87 -45.43
N ILE A 205 -12.67 19.50 -45.24
CA ILE A 205 -11.86 18.79 -46.24
C ILE A 205 -12.00 17.26 -46.09
N GLY A 206 -12.88 16.78 -45.20
CA GLY A 206 -13.21 15.36 -45.03
C GLY A 206 -12.36 14.61 -44.01
N ALA A 207 -11.68 15.30 -43.08
CA ALA A 207 -10.97 14.63 -42.01
C ALA A 207 -11.94 13.87 -41.09
N THR A 208 -11.61 12.62 -40.75
CA THR A 208 -12.40 11.81 -39.81
C THR A 208 -12.33 12.37 -38.39
N ASP A 209 -13.36 12.17 -37.59
CA ASP A 209 -13.35 12.58 -36.17
C ASP A 209 -12.12 12.00 -35.45
N TRP A 210 -11.77 10.74 -35.71
CA TRP A 210 -10.61 10.11 -35.08
C TRP A 210 -9.29 10.82 -35.42
N PHE A 211 -9.13 11.31 -36.67
CA PHE A 211 -7.97 12.09 -37.09
C PHE A 211 -7.84 13.41 -36.31
N VAL A 212 -8.96 14.07 -36.02
CA VAL A 212 -9.00 15.31 -35.22
C VAL A 212 -8.72 15.03 -33.74
N ARG A 213 -9.08 13.85 -33.22
CA ARG A 213 -8.96 13.49 -31.80
C ARG A 213 -7.55 13.08 -31.38
N TRP A 214 -6.80 12.41 -32.24
CA TRP A 214 -5.47 11.87 -31.94
C TRP A 214 -4.47 12.88 -31.34
N PRO A 215 -4.31 14.11 -31.88
CA PRO A 215 -3.42 15.10 -31.30
C PRO A 215 -3.73 15.40 -29.83
N PHE A 216 -5.01 15.54 -29.48
CA PHE A 216 -5.42 15.84 -28.11
C PHE A 216 -5.25 14.64 -27.18
N LEU A 217 -5.45 13.41 -27.67
CA LEU A 217 -5.17 12.20 -26.89
C LEU A 217 -3.68 12.09 -26.56
N ILE A 218 -2.81 12.34 -27.55
CA ILE A 218 -1.36 12.35 -27.36
C ILE A 218 -0.94 13.48 -26.42
N GLU A 219 -1.52 14.67 -26.54
CA GLU A 219 -1.32 15.77 -25.60
C GLU A 219 -1.64 15.36 -24.15
N GLY A 220 -2.79 14.72 -23.94
CA GLY A 220 -3.18 14.17 -22.64
C GLY A 220 -2.20 13.11 -22.11
N MET A 221 -1.78 12.17 -22.96
CA MET A 221 -0.78 11.15 -22.61
C MET A 221 0.56 11.76 -22.23
N VAL A 222 1.03 12.78 -22.94
CA VAL A 222 2.30 13.46 -22.66
C VAL A 222 2.23 14.24 -21.34
N LEU A 223 1.11 14.94 -21.08
CA LEU A 223 0.88 15.58 -19.77
C LEU A 223 0.90 14.55 -18.64
N GLY A 224 0.23 13.42 -18.85
CA GLY A 224 0.20 12.27 -17.95
C GLY A 224 1.59 11.71 -17.66
N LEU A 225 2.37 11.48 -18.71
CA LEU A 225 3.73 10.95 -18.65
C LEU A 225 4.67 11.89 -17.89
N ILE A 226 4.67 13.19 -18.21
CA ILE A 226 5.50 14.18 -17.52
C ILE A 226 5.12 14.26 -16.04
N GLY A 227 3.81 14.29 -15.74
CA GLY A 227 3.31 14.28 -14.35
C GLY A 227 3.76 13.05 -13.58
N SER A 228 3.67 11.85 -14.18
CA SER A 228 4.15 10.61 -13.55
C SER A 228 5.65 10.58 -13.35
N SER A 229 6.46 11.08 -14.30
CA SER A 229 7.91 11.12 -14.14
C SER A 229 8.33 12.03 -12.98
N ILE A 230 7.65 13.18 -12.82
CA ILE A 230 7.87 14.07 -11.68
C ILE A 230 7.49 13.38 -10.37
N ALA A 231 6.31 12.73 -10.33
CA ALA A 231 5.86 12.01 -9.15
C ALA A 231 6.83 10.90 -8.73
N ILE A 232 7.31 10.09 -9.68
CA ILE A 232 8.30 9.02 -9.44
C ILE A 232 9.60 9.61 -8.89
N GLY A 233 10.10 10.71 -9.47
CA GLY A 233 11.30 11.38 -8.99
C GLY A 233 11.16 11.87 -7.55
N VAL A 234 10.05 12.54 -7.24
CA VAL A 234 9.76 13.04 -5.88
C VAL A 234 9.61 11.89 -4.89
N LEU A 235 8.84 10.87 -5.23
CA LEU A 235 8.64 9.69 -4.38
C LEU A 235 9.93 8.92 -4.16
N GLY A 236 10.76 8.75 -5.19
CA GLY A 236 12.03 8.03 -5.09
C GLY A 236 13.01 8.74 -4.15
N VAL A 237 13.13 10.07 -4.27
CA VAL A 237 13.97 10.88 -3.35
C VAL A 237 13.43 10.83 -1.93
N ALA A 238 12.11 11.03 -1.75
CA ALA A 238 11.48 11.00 -0.42
C ALA A 238 11.63 9.62 0.25
N TYR A 239 11.43 8.55 -0.50
CA TYR A 239 11.56 7.18 -0.01
C TYR A 239 13.00 6.82 0.35
N ASN A 240 13.97 7.21 -0.49
CA ASN A 240 15.39 6.98 -0.20
C ASN A 240 15.83 7.68 1.09
N TYR A 241 15.40 8.92 1.28
CA TYR A 241 15.65 9.67 2.51
C TYR A 241 15.04 8.96 3.72
N LEU A 242 13.75 8.61 3.65
CA LEU A 242 13.03 7.92 4.72
C LEU A 242 13.67 6.57 5.08
N TYR A 243 14.03 5.77 4.07
CA TYR A 243 14.67 4.47 4.24
C TYR A 243 16.01 4.61 4.97
N THR A 244 16.84 5.58 4.56
CA THR A 244 18.15 5.82 5.19
C THR A 244 18.00 6.29 6.64
N THR A 245 17.08 7.21 6.90
CA THR A 245 16.81 7.71 8.25
C THR A 245 16.30 6.61 9.18
N ILE A 246 15.36 5.78 8.74
CA ILE A 246 14.81 4.70 9.57
C ILE A 246 15.88 3.65 9.83
N LYS A 247 16.65 3.22 8.82
CA LYS A 247 17.72 2.23 9.00
C LYS A 247 18.80 2.67 9.99
N LEU A 248 19.12 3.98 10.04
CA LEU A 248 20.14 4.52 10.94
C LEU A 248 19.65 4.67 12.38
N ASN A 249 18.38 5.02 12.59
CA ASN A 249 17.85 5.34 13.93
C ASN A 249 17.06 4.20 14.57
N LEU A 250 16.49 3.30 13.76
CA LEU A 250 15.62 2.21 14.18
C LEU A 250 16.02 0.92 13.42
N PRO A 251 17.19 0.32 13.72
CA PRO A 251 17.68 -0.86 13.02
C PRO A 251 16.78 -2.09 13.18
N MET A 252 15.87 -2.07 14.16
CA MET A 252 14.88 -3.12 14.38
C MET A 252 13.69 -3.07 13.41
N ILE A 253 13.51 -1.97 12.66
CA ILE A 253 12.43 -1.83 11.66
C ILE A 253 13.01 -2.06 10.27
N SER A 254 12.61 -3.15 9.63
CA SER A 254 12.98 -3.44 8.25
C SER A 254 11.93 -2.86 7.29
N LEU A 255 12.38 -2.07 6.33
CA LEU A 255 11.54 -1.52 5.25
C LEU A 255 11.80 -2.27 3.94
N LEU A 256 10.86 -2.17 3.01
CA LEU A 256 10.98 -2.78 1.69
C LEU A 256 12.21 -2.18 0.94
N PRO A 257 13.11 -3.02 0.38
CA PRO A 257 14.28 -2.53 -0.34
C PRO A 257 13.91 -1.61 -1.50
N ILE A 258 14.74 -0.58 -1.73
CA ILE A 258 14.48 0.43 -2.77
C ILE A 258 14.52 -0.12 -4.20
N GLU A 259 15.09 -1.29 -4.41
CA GLU A 259 15.13 -1.95 -5.73
C GLU A 259 13.72 -2.25 -6.25
N TRP A 260 12.83 -2.65 -5.35
CA TRP A 260 11.43 -2.96 -5.67
C TRP A 260 10.63 -1.70 -6.03
N PHE A 261 11.05 -0.51 -5.57
CA PHE A 261 10.42 0.75 -5.97
C PHE A 261 10.51 0.97 -7.50
N TYR A 262 11.63 0.59 -8.11
CA TYR A 262 11.84 0.78 -9.55
C TYR A 262 10.93 -0.13 -10.40
N ASP A 263 10.55 -1.30 -9.90
CA ASP A 263 9.57 -2.18 -10.56
C ASP A 263 8.19 -1.51 -10.64
N TYR A 264 7.79 -0.80 -9.57
CA TYR A 264 6.54 -0.05 -9.58
C TYR A 264 6.59 1.20 -10.47
N ALA A 265 7.76 1.80 -10.69
CA ALA A 265 7.90 3.03 -11.46
C ALA A 265 7.32 2.92 -12.89
N LEU A 266 7.49 1.76 -13.55
CA LEU A 266 6.91 1.53 -14.88
C LEU A 266 5.37 1.50 -14.85
N ALA A 267 4.80 0.92 -13.78
CA ALA A 267 3.36 0.94 -13.56
C ALA A 267 2.84 2.38 -13.31
N PHE A 268 3.57 3.20 -12.55
CA PHE A 268 3.22 4.61 -12.34
C PHE A 268 3.22 5.42 -13.65
N LEU A 269 4.20 5.19 -14.54
CA LEU A 269 4.21 5.79 -15.87
C LEU A 269 2.98 5.37 -16.68
N GLY A 270 2.64 4.08 -16.64
CA GLY A 270 1.45 3.54 -17.29
C GLY A 270 0.15 4.18 -16.79
N ILE A 271 -0.01 4.27 -15.46
CA ILE A 271 -1.18 4.88 -14.82
C ILE A 271 -1.27 6.38 -15.15
N GLY A 272 -0.16 7.11 -15.11
CA GLY A 272 -0.12 8.53 -15.48
C GLY A 272 -0.55 8.77 -16.93
N MET A 273 -0.01 7.99 -17.87
CA MET A 273 -0.44 8.02 -19.26
C MET A 273 -1.92 7.69 -19.43
N PHE A 274 -2.42 6.70 -18.68
CA PHE A 274 -3.83 6.29 -18.71
C PHE A 274 -4.75 7.41 -18.21
N ILE A 275 -4.44 8.04 -17.06
CA ILE A 275 -5.21 9.18 -16.52
C ILE A 275 -5.23 10.33 -17.53
N GLY A 276 -4.07 10.63 -18.14
CA GLY A 276 -3.94 11.66 -19.18
C GLY A 276 -4.78 11.37 -20.42
N ALA A 277 -4.72 10.15 -20.94
CA ALA A 277 -5.51 9.70 -22.09
C ALA A 277 -7.02 9.71 -21.78
N PHE A 278 -7.40 9.26 -20.59
CA PHE A 278 -8.79 9.19 -20.15
C PHE A 278 -9.40 10.58 -19.97
N GLY A 279 -8.69 11.49 -19.30
CA GLY A 279 -9.12 12.89 -19.15
C GLY A 279 -9.27 13.60 -20.49
N SER A 280 -8.34 13.37 -21.42
CA SER A 280 -8.44 13.92 -22.77
C SER A 280 -9.65 13.36 -23.54
N SER A 281 -9.82 12.04 -23.52
CA SER A 281 -10.95 11.35 -24.18
C SER A 281 -12.31 11.82 -23.69
N PHE A 282 -12.46 12.01 -22.38
CA PHE A 282 -13.71 12.43 -21.75
C PHE A 282 -14.14 13.83 -22.22
N SER A 283 -13.18 14.75 -22.38
CA SER A 283 -13.45 16.11 -22.87
C SER A 283 -13.85 16.15 -24.34
N ILE A 284 -13.12 15.40 -25.16
CA ILE A 284 -13.28 15.36 -26.62
C ILE A 284 -14.65 14.77 -27.02
N LYS A 285 -15.09 13.67 -26.39
CA LYS A 285 -16.36 13.00 -26.71
C LYS A 285 -17.56 13.94 -26.52
N ARG A 286 -17.46 14.87 -25.57
CA ARG A 286 -18.54 15.80 -25.23
C ARG A 286 -18.58 17.05 -26.13
N PHE A 287 -17.46 17.42 -26.77
CA PHE A 287 -17.34 18.69 -27.51
C PHE A 287 -17.27 18.55 -29.03
N LEU A 288 -16.87 17.38 -29.56
CA LEU A 288 -16.80 17.13 -31.00
C LEU A 288 -18.05 16.48 -31.60
N ASN A 289 -19.07 16.17 -30.78
CA ASN A 289 -20.39 15.71 -31.24
C ASN A 289 -21.30 16.89 -31.66
N VAL A 290 -20.71 17.92 -32.26
CA VAL A 290 -21.38 18.95 -33.07
C VAL A 290 -20.72 18.97 -34.45
#